data_AF-A0A564Y080-F1
#
_entry.id   AF-A0A564Y080-F1
#
_cell.length_a   1.000
_cell.length_b   1.000
_cell.length_c   1.000
_cell.angle_alpha   90.00
_cell.angle_beta   90.00
_cell.angle_gamma   90.00
#
_symmetry.space_group_name_H-M   'P 1'
#
loop_
_entity.id
_entity.type
_entity.pdbx_description
1 polymer ?
#
loop_
_entity_poly.entity_id
_entity_poly.type
_entity_poly.pdbx_seq_one_letter_code
_entity_poly.pdbx_strand_id
1 'polypeptide(L)'
;MVLSASFPLFRKHLSGNDIVHVQLSRFPHQVIDAAVEYAYGGIENISPEVALRLYLLAYNLQNKALVDACTKFLCARIEETNACEVWLAANATKNEVLIGVCAPLVATNWEMFRTSRLFHVNTEIKGIMSLLGCPRMAQESATSKVKALLEWRNASRDDEVRTARTTAFRDMVSLLGIQDTPDLINDL
;
A
#
# COMPACT_ATOMS: atom_id res chain seq x y z
N MET A 1 9.00 27.65 14.69
CA MET A 1 7.91 27.15 13.83
C MET A 1 8.49 26.34 12.67
N VAL A 2 9.22 25.25 12.96
CA VAL A 2 9.88 24.42 11.94
C VAL A 2 9.01 23.18 11.62
N LEU A 3 8.57 22.47 12.66
CA LEU A 3 7.73 21.27 12.50
C LEU A 3 6.41 21.53 11.76
N SER A 4 5.74 22.67 11.98
CA SER A 4 4.50 23.00 11.26
C SER A 4 4.72 23.53 9.85
N ALA A 5 5.94 23.95 9.51
CA ALA A 5 6.31 24.25 8.13
C ALA A 5 6.56 22.94 7.36
N SER A 6 7.22 21.97 7.98
CA SER A 6 7.54 20.67 7.38
C SER A 6 6.35 19.69 7.37
N PHE A 7 5.49 19.71 8.38
CA PHE A 7 4.34 18.82 8.54
C PHE A 7 3.03 19.63 8.64
N PRO A 8 2.29 19.76 7.52
CA PRO A 8 1.12 20.63 7.45
C PRO A 8 0.03 20.33 8.49
N LEU A 9 -0.12 19.07 8.91
CA LEU A 9 -1.13 18.69 9.91
C LEU A 9 -0.94 19.43 11.25
N PHE A 10 0.30 19.73 11.65
CA PHE A 10 0.55 20.44 12.91
C PHE A 10 0.10 21.91 12.88
N ARG A 11 -0.03 22.53 11.69
CA ARG A 11 -0.56 23.90 11.58
C ARG A 11 -1.97 24.02 12.17
N LYS A 12 -2.80 22.99 12.02
CA LYS A 12 -4.17 22.95 12.57
C LYS A 12 -4.20 22.88 14.10
N HIS A 13 -3.14 22.37 14.71
CA HIS A 13 -3.07 22.16 16.16
C HIS A 13 -2.51 23.38 16.89
N LEU A 14 -1.64 24.15 16.21
CA LEU A 14 -0.97 25.32 16.77
C LEU A 14 -1.79 26.63 16.65
N SER A 15 -2.95 26.60 15.99
CA SER A 15 -3.82 27.77 15.91
C SER A 15 -4.60 27.94 17.22
N GLY A 16 -4.01 28.62 18.20
CA GLY A 16 -4.71 29.13 19.39
C GLY A 16 -4.28 28.59 20.76
N ASN A 17 -3.21 27.79 20.86
CA ASN A 17 -2.68 27.28 22.14
C ASN A 17 -1.18 27.56 22.28
N ASP A 18 -0.74 27.93 23.49
CA ASP A 18 0.68 28.20 23.79
C ASP A 18 1.54 26.93 23.84
N ILE A 19 0.95 25.80 24.24
CA ILE A 19 1.59 24.48 24.28
C ILE A 19 0.61 23.42 23.78
N VAL A 20 1.07 22.57 22.87
CA VAL A 20 0.29 21.46 22.31
C VAL A 20 1.10 20.17 22.42
N HIS A 21 0.50 19.16 23.05
CA HIS A 21 1.06 17.81 23.08
C HIS A 21 0.39 16.96 22.00
N VAL A 22 1.19 16.39 21.09
CA VAL A 22 0.71 15.44 20.09
C VAL A 22 1.28 14.06 20.38
N GLN A 23 0.41 13.08 20.58
CA GLN A 23 0.80 11.70 20.81
C GLN A 23 0.78 10.90 19.50
N LEU A 24 1.95 10.42 19.08
CA LEU A 24 2.13 9.59 17.89
C LEU A 24 2.47 8.15 18.28
N SER A 25 1.64 7.54 19.14
CA SER A 25 1.91 6.23 19.79
C SER A 25 2.09 5.04 18.84
N ARG A 26 1.70 5.17 17.57
CA ARG A 26 1.86 4.13 16.55
C ARG A 26 3.26 4.09 15.92
N PHE A 27 4.11 5.08 16.21
CA PHE A 27 5.43 5.21 15.61
C PHE A 27 6.53 5.06 16.67
N PRO A 28 7.55 4.22 16.43
CA PRO A 28 8.72 4.13 17.30
C PRO A 28 9.46 5.47 17.40
N HIS A 29 10.17 5.67 18.52
CA HIS A 29 10.94 6.88 18.76
C HIS A 29 11.92 7.19 17.61
N GLN A 30 12.63 6.17 17.11
CA GLN A 30 13.56 6.34 15.98
C GLN A 30 12.91 6.93 14.71
N VAL A 31 11.63 6.62 14.46
CA VAL A 31 10.89 7.19 13.32
C VAL A 31 10.51 8.65 13.58
N ILE A 32 10.18 8.98 14.83
CA ILE A 32 9.93 10.35 15.25
C ILE A 32 11.20 11.19 15.17
N ASP A 33 12.34 10.65 15.64
CA ASP A 33 13.64 11.31 15.57
C ASP A 33 14.02 11.61 14.12
N ALA A 34 13.91 10.62 13.22
CA ALA A 34 14.15 10.83 11.79
C ALA A 34 13.22 11.90 11.16
N ALA A 35 11.96 11.98 11.61
CA ALA A 35 11.03 13.01 11.15
C ALA A 35 11.39 14.42 11.67
N VAL A 36 11.96 14.50 12.88
CA VAL A 36 12.49 15.75 13.44
C VAL A 36 13.76 16.16 12.70
N GLU A 37 14.71 15.26 12.51
CA GLU A 37 15.95 15.51 11.76
C GLU A 37 15.66 16.01 10.34
N TYR A 38 14.72 15.36 9.63
CA TYR A 38 14.21 15.84 8.35
C TYR A 38 13.77 17.31 8.39
N ALA A 39 13.01 17.69 9.41
CA ALA A 39 12.48 19.04 9.52
C ALA A 39 13.58 20.08 9.78
N TYR A 40 14.71 19.69 10.38
CA TYR A 40 15.80 20.58 10.73
C TYR A 40 16.99 20.56 9.75
N GLY A 41 16.94 19.76 8.69
CA GLY A 41 17.88 19.90 7.57
C GLY A 41 18.41 18.62 6.96
N GLY A 42 18.00 17.43 7.40
CA GLY A 42 18.36 16.20 6.69
C GLY A 42 18.06 14.92 7.45
N ILE A 43 17.90 13.84 6.69
CA ILE A 43 17.88 12.47 7.21
C ILE A 43 19.13 11.80 6.65
N GLU A 44 19.99 11.26 7.51
CA GLU A 44 21.15 10.48 7.07
C GLU A 44 20.99 9.01 7.43
N ASN A 45 21.24 8.13 6.46
CA ASN A 45 21.41 6.69 6.65
C ASN A 45 20.33 5.98 7.50
N ILE A 46 19.07 6.07 7.09
CA ILE A 46 17.98 5.25 7.67
C ILE A 46 17.89 3.87 7.01
N SER A 47 17.44 2.87 7.76
CA SER A 47 17.15 1.53 7.23
C SER A 47 15.86 1.54 6.39
N PRO A 48 15.63 0.54 5.50
CA PRO A 48 14.38 0.40 4.76
C PRO A 48 13.13 0.34 5.65
N GLU A 49 13.23 -0.30 6.81
CA GLU A 49 12.12 -0.44 7.76
C GLU A 49 11.76 0.91 8.40
N VAL A 50 12.79 1.68 8.78
CA VAL A 50 12.61 3.06 9.30
C VAL A 50 12.03 3.94 8.19
N ALA A 51 12.53 3.83 6.95
CA ALA A 51 12.02 4.57 5.80
C ALA A 51 10.55 4.24 5.49
N LEU A 52 10.14 2.98 5.60
CA LEU A 52 8.74 2.58 5.40
C LEU A 52 7.81 3.16 6.47
N ARG A 53 8.24 3.17 7.74
CA ARG A 53 7.46 3.77 8.82
C ARG A 53 7.44 5.29 8.72
N LEU A 54 8.55 5.89 8.31
CA LEU A 54 8.64 7.33 8.06
C LEU A 54 7.75 7.76 6.89
N TYR A 55 7.69 6.95 5.83
CA TYR A 55 6.76 7.11 4.72
C TYR A 55 5.30 7.17 5.21
N LEU A 56 4.88 6.21 6.05
CA LEU A 56 3.53 6.17 6.62
C LEU A 56 3.25 7.36 7.54
N LEU A 57 4.24 7.76 8.34
CA LEU A 57 4.14 8.95 9.18
C LEU A 57 3.97 10.21 8.33
N ALA A 58 4.80 10.38 7.30
CA ALA A 58 4.75 11.52 6.40
C ALA A 58 3.41 11.61 5.68
N TYR A 59 2.87 10.47 5.22
CA TYR A 59 1.54 10.38 4.64
C TYR A 59 0.46 10.86 5.61
N ASN A 60 0.46 10.33 6.84
CA ASN A 60 -0.51 10.72 7.88
C ASN A 60 -0.40 12.20 8.27
N LEU A 61 0.81 12.75 8.28
CA LEU A 61 1.07 14.15 8.61
C LEU A 61 0.98 15.10 7.40
N GLN A 62 0.57 14.59 6.24
CA GLN A 62 0.37 15.34 4.99
C GLN A 62 1.63 16.02 4.45
N ASN A 63 2.80 15.44 4.70
CA ASN A 63 4.08 15.92 4.17
C ASN A 63 4.40 15.22 2.85
N LYS A 64 3.95 15.80 1.74
CA LYS A 64 4.14 15.25 0.39
C LYS A 64 5.61 15.08 -0.01
N ALA A 65 6.45 16.09 0.27
CA ALA A 65 7.86 16.04 -0.10
C ALA A 65 8.59 14.85 0.55
N LEU A 66 8.31 14.57 1.83
CA LEU A 66 8.88 13.43 2.53
C LEU A 66 8.28 12.09 2.05
N VAL A 67 6.99 12.05 1.69
CA VAL A 67 6.37 10.88 1.03
C VAL A 67 7.08 10.55 -0.28
N ASP A 68 7.34 11.55 -1.12
CA ASP A 68 8.01 11.38 -2.41
C ASP A 68 9.47 10.93 -2.23
N ALA A 69 10.18 11.53 -1.25
CA ALA A 69 11.55 11.15 -0.92
C ALA A 69 11.64 9.70 -0.40
N CYS A 70 10.77 9.31 0.53
CA CYS A 70 10.73 7.93 1.03
C CYS A 70 10.32 6.95 -0.06
N THR A 71 9.38 7.32 -0.93
CA THR A 71 9.00 6.50 -2.10
C THR A 71 10.21 6.20 -2.97
N LYS A 72 10.96 7.24 -3.35
CA LYS A 72 12.18 7.07 -4.16
C LYS A 72 13.23 6.19 -3.45
N PHE A 73 13.40 6.39 -2.14
CA PHE A 73 14.34 5.60 -1.34
C PHE A 73 13.96 4.12 -1.29
N LEU A 74 12.69 3.82 -1.05
CA LEU A 74 12.14 2.46 -0.99
C LEU A 74 12.20 1.79 -2.37
N CYS A 75 11.85 2.48 -3.45
CA CYS A 75 11.96 1.93 -4.81
C CYS A 75 13.34 1.36 -5.12
N ALA A 76 14.41 1.99 -4.60
CA ALA A 76 15.78 1.54 -4.82
C ALA A 76 16.20 0.34 -3.95
N ARG A 77 15.38 -0.07 -2.97
CA ARG A 77 15.71 -1.04 -1.91
C ARG A 77 14.60 -2.07 -1.65
N ILE A 78 13.60 -2.14 -2.53
CA ILE A 78 12.59 -3.19 -2.47
C ILE A 78 13.26 -4.52 -2.85
N GLU A 79 13.07 -5.51 -1.99
CA GLU A 79 13.55 -6.87 -2.15
C GLU A 79 12.54 -7.86 -1.55
N GLU A 80 12.76 -9.16 -1.74
CA GLU A 80 11.78 -10.19 -1.37
C GLU A 80 11.38 -10.14 0.12
N THR A 81 12.35 -9.86 1.00
CA THR A 81 12.18 -9.82 2.46
C THR A 81 11.25 -8.70 2.93
N ASN A 82 11.16 -7.59 2.18
CA ASN A 82 10.40 -6.40 2.56
C ASN A 82 9.21 -6.09 1.64
N ALA A 83 9.13 -6.72 0.46
CA ALA A 83 8.13 -6.43 -0.56
C ALA A 83 6.69 -6.55 -0.05
N CYS A 84 6.41 -7.49 0.85
CA CYS A 84 5.08 -7.67 1.44
C CYS A 84 4.65 -6.44 2.25
N GLU A 85 5.52 -5.94 3.14
CA GLU A 85 5.21 -4.78 3.97
C GLU A 85 5.07 -3.52 3.13
N VAL A 86 5.98 -3.34 2.15
CA VAL A 86 5.93 -2.19 1.23
C VAL A 86 4.68 -2.25 0.37
N TRP A 87 4.26 -3.43 -0.12
CA TRP A 87 3.02 -3.61 -0.87
C TRP A 87 1.80 -3.18 -0.05
N LEU A 88 1.69 -3.63 1.20
CA LEU A 88 0.57 -3.30 2.07
C LEU A 88 0.51 -1.79 2.34
N ALA A 89 1.65 -1.17 2.65
CA ALA A 89 1.74 0.28 2.85
C ALA A 89 1.38 1.06 1.57
N ALA A 90 1.88 0.62 0.42
CA ALA A 90 1.61 1.25 -0.87
C ALA A 90 0.12 1.23 -1.22
N ASN A 91 -0.54 0.09 -0.99
CA ASN A 91 -1.99 -0.02 -1.21
C ASN A 91 -2.78 0.84 -0.23
N ALA A 92 -2.45 0.81 1.07
CA ALA A 92 -3.13 1.62 2.09
C ALA A 92 -3.04 3.14 1.82
N THR A 93 -1.96 3.56 1.16
CA THR A 93 -1.68 4.96 0.80
C THR A 93 -1.98 5.28 -0.67
N LYS A 94 -2.46 4.29 -1.44
CA LYS A 94 -2.75 4.39 -2.88
C LYS A 94 -1.57 4.90 -3.72
N ASN A 95 -0.35 4.53 -3.33
CA ASN A 95 0.88 4.93 -4.03
C ASN A 95 1.16 3.98 -5.20
N GLU A 96 0.73 4.40 -6.40
CA GLU A 96 0.85 3.60 -7.63
C GLU A 96 2.30 3.29 -8.01
N VAL A 97 3.27 4.14 -7.65
CA VAL A 97 4.70 3.92 -7.93
C VAL A 97 5.20 2.72 -7.13
N LEU A 98 4.98 2.70 -5.81
CA LEU A 98 5.39 1.59 -4.96
C LEU A 98 4.62 0.31 -5.29
N ILE A 99 3.32 0.41 -5.61
CA ILE A 99 2.52 -0.73 -6.09
C ILE A 99 3.19 -1.36 -7.32
N GLY A 100 3.53 -0.54 -8.32
CA GLY A 100 4.15 -1.01 -9.56
C GLY A 100 5.49 -1.70 -9.34
N VAL A 101 6.36 -1.13 -8.49
CA VAL A 101 7.68 -1.71 -8.19
C VAL A 101 7.57 -3.01 -7.38
N CYS A 102 6.62 -3.11 -6.45
CA CYS A 102 6.42 -4.33 -5.67
C CYS A 102 5.74 -5.46 -6.46
N ALA A 103 4.92 -5.15 -7.47
CA ALA A 103 4.08 -6.14 -8.15
C ALA A 103 4.84 -7.38 -8.67
N PRO A 104 6.03 -7.28 -9.29
CA PRO A 104 6.77 -8.46 -9.74
C PRO A 104 7.21 -9.39 -8.61
N LEU A 105 7.60 -8.85 -7.45
CA LEU A 105 8.01 -9.65 -6.29
C LEU A 105 6.80 -10.31 -5.63
N VAL A 106 5.68 -9.60 -5.51
CA VAL A 106 4.42 -10.17 -5.02
C VAL A 106 3.92 -11.27 -5.96
N ALA A 107 4.05 -11.09 -7.27
CA ALA A 107 3.69 -12.12 -8.26
C ALA A 107 4.54 -13.39 -8.12
N THR A 108 5.83 -13.27 -7.79
CA THR A 108 6.68 -14.45 -7.52
C THR A 108 6.21 -15.22 -6.29
N ASN A 109 5.65 -14.53 -5.31
CA ASN A 109 5.11 -15.10 -4.08
C ASN A 109 3.58 -15.28 -4.15
N TRP A 110 3.05 -15.57 -5.35
CA TRP A 110 1.61 -15.66 -5.61
C TRP A 110 0.88 -16.60 -4.65
N GLU A 111 1.49 -17.74 -4.31
CA GLU A 111 0.91 -18.72 -3.38
C GLU A 111 0.61 -18.10 -2.01
N MET A 112 1.52 -17.26 -1.49
CA MET A 112 1.33 -16.55 -0.23
C MET A 112 0.22 -15.50 -0.36
N PHE A 113 0.18 -14.78 -1.49
CA PHE A 113 -0.82 -13.76 -1.75
C PHE A 113 -2.23 -14.33 -1.79
N ARG A 114 -2.44 -15.39 -2.59
CA ARG A 114 -3.78 -15.93 -2.89
C ARG A 114 -4.46 -16.58 -1.69
N THR A 115 -3.71 -16.94 -0.64
CA THR A 115 -4.26 -17.52 0.59
C THR A 115 -4.28 -16.52 1.76
N SER A 116 -3.67 -15.34 1.59
CA SER A 116 -3.51 -14.40 2.70
C SER A 116 -4.66 -13.42 2.79
N ARG A 117 -5.47 -13.60 3.84
CA ARG A 117 -6.53 -12.66 4.20
C ARG A 117 -6.01 -11.23 4.40
N LEU A 118 -4.79 -11.07 4.93
CA LEU A 118 -4.19 -9.74 5.11
C LEU A 118 -4.02 -9.03 3.76
N PHE A 119 -3.54 -9.75 2.74
CA PHE A 119 -3.42 -9.21 1.39
C PHE A 119 -4.79 -8.91 0.78
N HIS A 120 -5.76 -9.82 0.92
CA HIS A 120 -7.10 -9.62 0.39
C HIS A 120 -7.78 -8.38 0.97
N VAL A 121 -7.67 -8.14 2.28
CA VAL A 121 -8.28 -6.97 2.92
C VAL A 121 -7.61 -5.67 2.45
N ASN A 122 -6.28 -5.63 2.40
CA ASN A 122 -5.53 -4.38 2.25
C ASN A 122 -5.13 -4.05 0.80
N THR A 123 -5.28 -4.96 -0.15
CA THR A 123 -4.92 -4.67 -1.55
C THR A 123 -6.03 -3.87 -2.22
N GLU A 124 -5.68 -2.74 -2.82
CA GLU A 124 -6.59 -1.87 -3.55
C GLU A 124 -6.80 -2.36 -4.99
N ILE A 125 -7.84 -1.85 -5.66
CA ILE A 125 -8.15 -2.18 -7.07
C ILE A 125 -6.91 -1.98 -7.96
N LYS A 126 -6.21 -0.85 -7.80
CA LYS A 126 -4.97 -0.54 -8.53
C LYS A 126 -3.85 -1.55 -8.24
N GLY A 127 -3.75 -2.03 -7.00
CA GLY A 127 -2.84 -3.11 -6.62
C GLY A 127 -3.12 -4.37 -7.39
N ILE A 128 -4.38 -4.83 -7.39
CA ILE A 128 -4.78 -6.02 -8.16
C ILE A 128 -4.51 -5.84 -9.66
N MET A 129 -4.86 -4.69 -10.24
CA MET A 129 -4.59 -4.41 -11.64
C MET A 129 -3.10 -4.48 -11.97
N SER A 130 -2.24 -3.86 -11.15
CA SER A 130 -0.79 -3.91 -11.33
C SER A 130 -0.25 -5.34 -11.20
N LEU A 131 -0.82 -6.13 -10.29
CA LEU A 131 -0.41 -7.52 -10.08
C LEU A 131 -0.79 -8.36 -11.31
N LEU A 132 -2.05 -8.33 -11.74
CA LEU A 132 -2.53 -9.07 -12.91
C LEU A 132 -1.83 -8.65 -14.21
N GLY A 133 -1.47 -7.37 -14.33
CA GLY A 133 -0.69 -6.85 -15.47
C GLY A 133 0.79 -7.25 -15.44
N CYS A 134 1.29 -7.86 -14.37
CA CYS A 134 2.67 -8.32 -14.31
C CYS A 134 2.89 -9.51 -15.26
N PRO A 135 3.91 -9.49 -16.12
CA PRO A 135 4.20 -10.62 -17.02
C PRO A 135 4.39 -11.96 -16.30
N ARG A 136 4.85 -11.96 -15.05
CA ARG A 136 5.00 -13.17 -14.22
C ARG A 136 3.66 -13.86 -13.97
N MET A 137 2.57 -13.10 -13.89
CA MET A 137 1.23 -13.67 -13.74
C MET A 137 0.79 -14.46 -14.96
N ALA A 138 1.42 -14.33 -16.14
CA ALA A 138 1.08 -15.16 -17.30
C ALA A 138 1.28 -16.66 -17.04
N GLN A 139 2.15 -17.03 -16.09
CA GLN A 139 2.41 -18.42 -15.70
C GLN A 139 1.31 -19.00 -14.81
N GLU A 140 0.53 -18.15 -14.14
CA GLU A 140 -0.55 -18.55 -13.26
C GLU A 140 -1.82 -18.91 -14.03
N SER A 141 -2.46 -20.01 -13.63
CA SER A 141 -3.70 -20.48 -14.27
C SER A 141 -4.84 -19.47 -14.09
N ALA A 142 -5.71 -19.40 -15.10
CA ALA A 142 -6.94 -18.60 -15.07
C ALA A 142 -7.77 -18.89 -13.81
N THR A 143 -7.95 -20.17 -13.47
CA THR A 143 -8.70 -20.60 -12.28
C THR A 143 -8.07 -20.10 -10.98
N SER A 144 -6.74 -20.15 -10.85
CA SER A 144 -6.01 -19.65 -9.67
C SER A 144 -6.25 -18.15 -9.46
N LYS A 145 -6.15 -17.37 -10.53
CA LYS A 145 -6.41 -15.91 -10.52
C LYS A 145 -7.85 -15.59 -10.14
N VAL A 146 -8.83 -16.25 -10.76
CA VAL A 146 -10.25 -16.00 -10.47
C VAL A 146 -10.57 -16.30 -9.02
N LYS A 147 -10.11 -17.43 -8.47
CA LYS A 147 -10.32 -17.77 -7.06
C LYS A 147 -9.74 -16.70 -6.11
N ALA A 148 -8.50 -16.25 -6.36
CA ALA A 148 -7.89 -15.19 -5.56
C ALA A 148 -8.68 -13.86 -5.65
N LEU A 149 -9.17 -13.52 -6.84
CA LEU A 149 -9.99 -12.32 -7.05
C LEU A 149 -11.34 -12.40 -6.32
N LEU A 150 -11.96 -13.59 -6.25
CA LEU A 150 -13.19 -13.80 -5.48
C LEU A 150 -12.96 -13.58 -3.99
N GLU A 151 -11.89 -14.17 -3.44
CA GLU A 151 -11.50 -13.99 -2.04
C GLU A 151 -11.19 -12.51 -1.73
N TRP A 152 -10.45 -11.84 -2.61
CA TRP A 152 -10.17 -10.41 -2.49
C TRP A 152 -11.43 -9.53 -2.51
N ARG A 153 -12.36 -9.81 -3.43
CA ARG A 153 -13.65 -9.10 -3.51
C ARG A 153 -14.44 -9.26 -2.21
N ASN A 154 -14.49 -10.49 -1.69
CA ASN A 154 -15.29 -10.85 -0.51
C ASN A 154 -14.62 -10.43 0.82
N ALA A 155 -13.34 -10.09 0.83
CA ALA A 155 -12.62 -9.73 2.05
C ALA A 155 -13.00 -8.37 2.65
N SER A 156 -13.58 -7.47 1.86
CA SER A 156 -14.06 -6.17 2.37
C SER A 156 -15.37 -6.33 3.12
N ARG A 157 -15.43 -5.75 4.33
CA ARG A 157 -16.68 -5.61 5.11
C ARG A 157 -17.42 -4.32 4.84
N ASP A 158 -16.77 -3.38 4.16
CA ASP A 158 -17.36 -2.12 3.74
C ASP A 158 -18.13 -2.33 2.43
N ASP A 159 -19.41 -1.95 2.42
CA ASP A 159 -20.33 -2.19 1.31
C ASP A 159 -20.00 -1.34 0.06
N GLU A 160 -19.53 -0.12 0.24
CA GLU A 160 -19.11 0.75 -0.87
C GLU A 160 -17.86 0.18 -1.52
N VAL A 161 -16.86 -0.19 -0.71
CA VAL A 161 -15.63 -0.83 -1.18
C VAL A 161 -15.95 -2.16 -1.85
N ARG A 162 -16.83 -2.99 -1.27
CA ARG A 162 -17.24 -4.28 -1.84
C ARG A 162 -17.93 -4.11 -3.18
N THR A 163 -18.78 -3.09 -3.33
CA THR A 163 -19.43 -2.75 -4.60
C THR A 163 -18.39 -2.35 -5.66
N ALA A 164 -17.46 -1.46 -5.31
CA ALA A 164 -16.38 -1.05 -6.22
C ALA A 164 -15.48 -2.24 -6.64
N ARG A 165 -15.13 -3.12 -5.69
CA ARG A 165 -14.37 -4.35 -5.98
C ARG A 165 -15.15 -5.32 -6.87
N THR A 166 -16.47 -5.39 -6.74
CA THR A 166 -17.33 -6.25 -7.57
C THR A 166 -17.38 -5.77 -9.02
N THR A 167 -17.46 -4.46 -9.24
CA THR A 167 -17.35 -3.89 -10.59
C THR A 167 -15.97 -4.17 -11.18
N ALA A 168 -14.91 -3.86 -10.44
CA ALA A 168 -13.54 -4.10 -10.90
C ALA A 168 -13.25 -5.58 -11.19
N PHE A 169 -13.79 -6.50 -10.37
CA PHE A 169 -13.70 -7.94 -10.59
C PHE A 169 -14.23 -8.34 -11.97
N ARG A 170 -15.42 -7.85 -12.35
CA ARG A 170 -16.03 -8.15 -13.65
C ARG A 170 -15.15 -7.68 -14.81
N ASP A 171 -14.62 -6.48 -14.70
CA ASP A 171 -13.72 -5.91 -15.71
C ASP A 171 -12.43 -6.74 -15.83
N MET A 172 -11.84 -7.12 -14.70
CA MET A 172 -10.61 -7.93 -14.65
C MET A 172 -10.81 -9.35 -15.22
N VAL A 173 -11.91 -10.01 -14.89
CA VAL A 173 -12.24 -11.34 -15.45
C VAL A 173 -12.40 -11.25 -16.97
N SER A 174 -13.06 -10.21 -17.46
CA SER A 174 -13.21 -9.95 -18.89
C SER A 174 -11.86 -9.75 -19.57
N LEU A 175 -10.96 -8.99 -18.94
CA LEU A 175 -9.59 -8.75 -19.43
C LEU A 175 -8.73 -10.02 -19.48
N LEU A 176 -8.95 -10.96 -18.56
CA LEU A 176 -8.24 -12.24 -18.56
C LEU A 176 -8.68 -13.18 -19.69
N GLY A 177 -9.69 -12.79 -20.49
CA GLY A 177 -10.19 -13.59 -21.61
C GLY A 177 -10.82 -14.92 -21.18
N ILE A 178 -11.20 -15.02 -19.90
CA ILE A 178 -11.84 -16.21 -19.34
C ILE A 178 -13.31 -16.14 -19.76
N GLN A 179 -13.63 -16.71 -20.92
CA GLN A 179 -15.00 -16.93 -21.32
C GLN A 179 -15.59 -18.03 -20.44
N ASP A 180 -16.66 -17.68 -19.72
CA ASP A 180 -17.57 -18.58 -18.99
C ASP A 180 -16.98 -19.94 -18.62
N THR A 181 -16.36 -20.03 -17.45
CA THR A 181 -16.42 -21.27 -16.66
C THR A 181 -17.72 -21.22 -15.88
N PRO A 182 -18.81 -21.86 -16.34
CA PRO A 182 -20.12 -21.77 -15.70
C PRO A 182 -20.07 -22.28 -14.25
N ASP A 183 -19.16 -23.22 -13.99
CA ASP A 183 -18.97 -23.85 -12.68
C ASP A 183 -18.36 -22.92 -11.61
N LEU A 184 -17.73 -21.80 -12.00
CA LEU A 184 -17.18 -20.80 -11.06
C LEU A 184 -18.10 -19.60 -10.85
N ILE A 185 -19.08 -19.41 -11.74
CA ILE A 185 -20.05 -18.31 -11.69
C ILE A 185 -21.35 -18.76 -11.00
N ASN A 186 -21.68 -20.06 -11.02
CA ASN A 186 -22.90 -20.56 -10.38
C ASN A 186 -22.85 -20.60 -8.84
N ASP A 187 -21.65 -20.48 -8.23
CA ASP A 187 -21.47 -20.33 -6.78
C ASP A 187 -21.31 -18.85 -6.35
N LEU A 188 -21.59 -17.87 -7.24
CA LEU A 188 -21.52 -16.43 -6.98
C LEU A 188 -22.82 -15.81 -6.44
#